data_AF-A0A931YVK7-F1
#
_entry.id   AF-A0A931YVK7-F1
#
_cell.length_a   1.000
_cell.length_b   1.000
_cell.length_c   1.000
_cell.angle_alpha   90.00
_cell.angle_beta   90.00
_cell.angle_gamma   90.00
#
_symmetry.space_group_name_H-M   'P 1'
#
loop_
_entity.id
_entity.type
_entity.pdbx_description
1 polymer ?
#
loop_
_entity_poly.entity_id
_entity_poly.type
_entity_poly.pdbx_seq_one_letter_code
_entity_poly.pdbx_strand_id
1 'polypeptide(L)'
;EEALKRFHASQLYKHLESLKTTTLREQTGGWEQRNLIGGPDRISERIRAYQKAGVTTLAGMLFVANTLTEMQEGIELFGREVLPNFR
;
A
#
# COMPACT_ATOMS: atom_id res chain seq x y z
N GLU A 1 -8.52 -11.40 -0.03
CA GLU A 1 -9.65 -10.51 -0.42
C GLU A 1 -9.97 -9.43 0.61
N GLU A 2 -9.88 -9.72 1.91
CA GLU A 2 -10.22 -8.76 2.98
C GLU A 2 -9.41 -7.47 2.97
N ALA A 3 -8.10 -7.53 2.71
CA ALA A 3 -7.25 -6.33 2.56
C ALA A 3 -7.70 -5.43 1.40
N LEU A 4 -8.22 -6.01 0.32
CA LEU A 4 -8.74 -5.26 -0.83
C LEU A 4 -10.05 -4.55 -0.45
N LYS A 5 -10.95 -5.26 0.25
CA LYS A 5 -12.20 -4.67 0.77
C LYS A 5 -11.92 -3.53 1.73
N ARG A 6 -10.95 -3.68 2.65
CA ARG A 6 -10.52 -2.61 3.57
C ARG A 6 -9.95 -1.41 2.83
N PHE A 7 -9.13 -1.64 1.80
CA PHE A 7 -8.61 -0.56 0.96
C PHE A 7 -9.74 0.22 0.27
N HIS A 8 -10.66 -0.46 -0.41
CA HIS A 8 -11.82 0.18 -1.08
C HIS A 8 -12.74 0.94 -0.12
N ALA A 9 -12.88 0.47 1.13
CA ALA A 9 -13.69 1.14 2.14
C ALA A 9 -13.00 2.36 2.78
N SER A 10 -11.70 2.54 2.59
CA SER A 10 -10.91 3.54 3.30
C SER A 10 -11.08 4.98 2.79
N GLN A 11 -10.79 5.95 3.66
CA GLN A 11 -10.71 7.35 3.26
C GLN A 11 -9.60 7.61 2.23
N LEU A 12 -8.52 6.81 2.23
CA LEU A 12 -7.48 6.93 1.21
C LEU A 12 -8.03 6.62 -0.18
N TYR A 13 -8.82 5.56 -0.33
CA TYR A 13 -9.41 5.23 -1.63
C TYR A 13 -10.34 6.34 -2.12
N LYS A 14 -11.17 6.90 -1.23
CA LYS A 14 -12.03 8.06 -1.54
C LYS A 14 -11.22 9.30 -1.93
N HIS A 15 -10.09 9.54 -1.26
CA HIS A 15 -9.16 10.62 -1.59
C HIS A 15 -8.48 10.40 -2.94
N LEU A 16 -8.03 9.18 -3.24
CA LEU A 16 -7.47 8.83 -4.56
C LEU A 16 -8.52 8.99 -5.67
N GLU A 17 -9.78 8.63 -5.41
CA GLU A 17 -10.88 8.87 -6.34
C GLU A 17 -11.15 10.35 -6.57
N SER A 18 -11.17 11.17 -5.52
CA SER A 18 -11.37 12.62 -5.68
C SER A 18 -10.21 13.30 -6.42
N LEU A 19 -9.00 12.75 -6.31
CA LEU A 19 -7.82 13.22 -7.04
C LEU A 19 -7.79 12.80 -8.52
N LYS A 20 -8.60 11.82 -8.94
CA LYS A 20 -8.69 11.38 -10.37
C LYS A 20 -9.10 12.53 -11.31
N THR A 21 -9.82 13.54 -10.82
CA THR A 21 -10.26 14.68 -11.63
C THR A 21 -9.27 15.84 -11.64
N THR A 22 -8.22 15.79 -10.82
CA THR A 22 -7.27 16.88 -10.59
C THR A 22 -5.81 16.43 -10.78
N THR A 23 -5.06 16.21 -9.70
CA THR A 23 -3.61 15.96 -9.72
C THR A 23 -3.24 14.58 -10.29
N LEU A 24 -4.18 13.62 -10.26
CA LEU A 24 -3.97 12.25 -10.76
C LEU A 24 -4.68 12.00 -12.11
N ARG A 25 -5.07 13.07 -12.83
CA ARG A 25 -5.88 13.00 -14.06
C ARG A 25 -5.29 12.13 -15.16
N GLU A 26 -3.96 12.03 -15.24
CA GLU A 26 -3.25 11.17 -16.21
C GLU A 26 -2.80 9.82 -15.60
N GLN A 27 -2.99 9.63 -14.29
CA GLN A 27 -2.72 8.34 -13.63
C GLN A 27 -4.00 7.50 -13.60
N THR A 28 -4.39 6.99 -14.77
CA THR A 28 -5.61 6.18 -14.89
C THR A 28 -5.36 4.72 -14.49
N GLY A 29 -5.74 4.37 -13.26
CA GLY A 29 -5.91 2.98 -12.83
C GLY A 29 -4.65 2.27 -12.33
N GLY A 30 -4.79 0.97 -12.02
CA GLY A 30 -3.70 0.17 -11.46
C GLY A 30 -3.35 0.47 -10.01
N TRP A 31 -4.20 1.19 -9.26
CA TRP A 31 -3.96 1.54 -7.86
C TRP A 31 -3.68 0.32 -6.99
N GLU A 32 -4.42 -0.77 -7.21
CA GLU A 32 -4.20 -2.04 -6.50
C GLU A 32 -2.88 -2.72 -6.85
N GLN A 33 -2.35 -2.42 -8.04
CA GLN A 33 -1.09 -2.98 -8.55
C GLN A 33 0.11 -2.10 -8.16
N ARG A 34 -0.11 -0.82 -7.90
CA ARG A 34 0.92 0.13 -7.48
C ARG A 34 1.05 0.24 -5.97
N ASN A 35 -0.01 -0.07 -5.23
CA ASN A 35 -0.01 -0.04 -3.77
C ASN A 35 0.36 -1.42 -3.18
N LEU A 36 0.94 -1.38 -1.98
CA LEU A 36 1.29 -2.55 -1.18
C LEU A 36 0.06 -3.10 -0.43
N ILE A 37 -0.89 -3.68 -1.18
CA ILE A 37 -2.15 -4.18 -0.61
C ILE A 37 -2.13 -5.70 -0.54
N GLY A 38 -2.34 -6.24 0.67
CA GLY A 38 -2.40 -7.67 0.91
C GLY A 38 -1.82 -8.05 2.27
N GLY A 39 -1.57 -9.34 2.46
CA GLY A 39 -0.79 -9.84 3.59
C GLY A 39 0.72 -9.68 3.37
N PRO A 40 1.54 -9.96 4.40
CA PRO A 40 3.00 -9.78 4.36
C PRO A 40 3.70 -10.44 3.17
N ASP A 41 3.30 -11.66 2.80
CA ASP A 41 3.89 -12.39 1.66
C ASP A 41 3.69 -11.64 0.34
N ARG A 42 2.45 -11.23 0.07
CA ARG A 42 2.07 -10.52 -1.16
C ARG A 42 2.71 -9.13 -1.23
N ILE A 43 2.81 -8.46 -0.08
CA ILE A 43 3.54 -7.18 0.03
C ILE A 43 5.02 -7.42 -0.31
N SER A 44 5.63 -8.46 0.24
CA SER A 44 7.03 -8.77 0.01
C SER A 44 7.31 -9.13 -1.46
N GLU A 45 6.45 -9.93 -2.10
CA GLU A 45 6.55 -10.20 -3.54
C GLU A 45 6.51 -8.92 -4.38
N ARG A 46 5.64 -7.98 -4.03
CA ARG A 46 5.55 -6.70 -4.72
C ARG A 46 6.82 -5.86 -4.55
N ILE A 47 7.35 -5.78 -3.33
CA ILE A 47 8.59 -5.05 -3.06
C ILE A 47 9.75 -5.67 -3.86
N ARG A 48 9.84 -7.00 -3.94
CA ARG A 48 10.83 -7.70 -4.79
C ARG A 48 10.69 -7.33 -6.27
N ALA A 49 9.47 -7.18 -6.77
CA ALA A 49 9.25 -6.75 -8.15
C ALA A 49 9.78 -5.32 -8.39
N TYR A 50 9.56 -4.40 -7.44
CA TYR A 50 10.14 -3.04 -7.51
C TYR A 50 11.66 -3.05 -7.42
N GLN A 51 12.23 -3.82 -6.51
CA GLN A 51 13.68 -3.97 -6.39
C GLN A 51 14.30 -4.51 -7.69
N LYS A 52 13.67 -5.50 -8.34
CA LYS A 52 14.12 -6.02 -9.64
C LYS A 52 14.06 -4.97 -10.75
N ALA A 53 13.14 -4.00 -10.65
CA ALA A 53 13.06 -2.86 -11.55
C ALA A 53 14.06 -1.73 -11.19
N GLY A 54 14.91 -1.90 -10.18
CA GLY A 54 15.92 -0.93 -9.77
C GLY A 54 15.45 0.10 -8.75
N VAL A 55 14.26 -0.06 -8.16
CA VAL A 55 13.77 0.83 -7.10
C VAL A 55 14.56 0.57 -5.82
N THR A 56 15.17 1.64 -5.28
CA THR A 56 15.98 1.59 -4.05
C THR A 56 15.28 2.25 -2.85
N THR A 57 14.16 2.93 -3.06
CA THR A 57 13.44 3.64 -1.99
C THR A 57 11.94 3.62 -2.25
N LEU A 58 11.16 3.29 -1.22
CA LEU A 58 9.70 3.39 -1.20
C LEU A 58 9.31 4.58 -0.32
N ALA A 59 9.25 5.78 -0.92
CA ALA A 59 8.89 7.00 -0.23
C ALA A 59 7.36 7.19 -0.13
N GLY A 60 6.89 7.86 0.92
CA GLY A 60 5.48 8.24 1.05
C GLY A 60 4.52 7.07 1.28
N MET A 61 4.97 6.01 1.96
CA MET A 61 4.09 4.89 2.31
C MET A 61 3.00 5.34 3.28
N LEU A 62 1.76 4.97 2.98
CA LEU A 62 0.60 5.25 3.82
C LEU A 62 0.04 3.95 4.40
N PHE A 63 -0.13 3.91 5.71
CA PHE A 63 -0.81 2.82 6.40
C PHE A 63 -2.31 3.15 6.49
N VAL A 64 -3.09 2.42 5.70
CA VAL A 64 -4.52 2.66 5.57
C VAL A 64 -5.28 1.94 6.67
N ALA A 65 -5.93 2.72 7.53
CA ALA A 65 -6.71 2.23 8.66
C ALA A 65 -7.88 3.19 8.95
N ASN A 66 -8.93 2.70 9.60
CA ASN A 66 -10.06 3.52 10.05
C ASN A 66 -9.89 3.98 11.50
N THR A 67 -8.97 3.37 12.26
CA THR A 67 -8.62 3.76 13.63
C THR A 67 -7.10 3.85 13.83
N LEU A 68 -6.68 4.55 14.88
CA LEU A 68 -5.26 4.63 15.26
C LEU A 68 -4.69 3.25 15.62
N THR A 69 -5.47 2.42 16.32
CA THR A 69 -5.06 1.06 16.71
C THR A 69 -4.80 0.19 15.48
N GLU A 70 -5.72 0.17 14.52
CA GLU A 70 -5.54 -0.55 13.26
C GLU A 70 -4.30 -0.07 12.48
N MET A 71 -4.01 1.24 12.53
CA MET A 71 -2.82 1.80 11.90
C MET A 71 -1.53 1.29 12.59
N GLN A 72 -1.50 1.29 13.92
CA GLN A 72 -0.37 0.81 14.71
C GLN A 72 -0.11 -0.68 14.46
N GLU A 73 -1.16 -1.51 14.50
CA GLU A 73 -1.08 -2.93 14.18
C GLU A 73 -0.51 -3.17 12.77
N GLY A 74 -0.93 -2.35 11.79
CA GLY A 74 -0.40 -2.41 10.43
C GLY A 74 1.10 -2.09 10.35
N ILE A 75 1.55 -1.06 11.07
CA ILE A 75 2.97 -0.67 11.14
C ILE A 75 3.79 -1.77 11.81
N GLU A 76 3.32 -2.31 12.94
CA GLU A 76 3.99 -3.39 13.68
C GLU A 76 4.08 -4.67 12.85
N LEU A 77 3.00 -5.07 12.19
CA LEU A 77 2.97 -6.25 11.32
C LEU A 77 3.95 -6.09 10.16
N PHE A 78 3.98 -4.91 9.52
CA PHE A 78 4.93 -4.64 8.43
C PHE A 78 6.38 -4.70 8.93
N GLY A 79 6.67 -4.10 10.09
CA GLY A 79 7.99 -4.14 10.69
C GLY A 79 8.46 -5.55 11.07
N ARG A 80 7.54 -6.39 11.56
CA ARG A 80 7.85 -7.75 12.01
C ARG A 80 7.92 -8.76 10.87
N GLU A 81 7.02 -8.69 9.90
CA GLU A 81 6.85 -9.75 8.90
C GLU A 81 7.39 -9.39 7.51
N VAL A 82 7.54 -8.11 7.18
CA VAL A 82 7.96 -7.66 5.84
C VAL A 82 9.40 -7.20 5.83
N LEU A 83 9.78 -6.25 6.70
CA LEU A 83 11.14 -5.69 6.70
C LEU A 83 12.27 -6.74 6.82
N PRO A 84 12.15 -7.81 7.63
CA PRO A 84 13.20 -8.83 7.73
C PRO A 84 13.49 -9.56 6.41
N ASN A 85 12.55 -9.57 5.45
CA ASN A 85 12.71 -10.22 4.16
C ASN A 85 13.62 -9.45 3.17
N PHE A 86 14.09 -8.26 3.55
CA PHE A 86 14.87 -7.34 2.71
C PHE A 86 16.14 -6.82 3.38
N ARG A 87 16.61 -7.53 4.43
CA ARG A 87 17.89 -7.26 5.09
C ARG A 87 19.04 -7.97 4.39
#